data_AF-A0A976DK93-F1
#
_entry.id   AF-A0A976DK93-F1
#
_cell.length_a   1.000
_cell.length_b   1.000
_cell.length_c   1.000
_cell.angle_alpha   90.00
_cell.angle_beta   90.00
_cell.angle_gamma   90.00
#
_symmetry.space_group_name_H-M   'P 1'
#
loop_
_entity.id
_entity.type
_entity.pdbx_description
1 polymer ?
#
loop_
_entity_poly.entity_id
_entity_poly.type
_entity_poly.pdbx_seq_one_letter_code
_entity_poly.pdbx_strand_id
1 'polypeptide(L)' 'MSPILQQKIIQVCDAKIAAKGATVGVSFYAFFANKNDDPELLMEAAEWWIREHKLNHFEKAVKIKSMIAEMRAEPT' A
#
# COMPACT_ATOMS: atom_id res chain seq x y z
N MET A 1 -8.54 2.43 -7.21
CA MET A 1 -7.90 3.02 -6.02
C MET A 1 -7.66 4.52 -6.19
N SER A 2 -7.97 5.32 -5.17
CA SER A 2 -7.94 6.77 -5.10
C SER A 2 -6.50 7.33 -5.04
N PRO A 3 -6.26 8.55 -5.58
CA PRO A 3 -4.95 9.19 -5.49
C PRO A 3 -4.45 9.39 -4.05
N ILE A 4 -5.37 9.63 -3.10
CA ILE A 4 -5.06 9.77 -1.67
C ILE A 4 -4.47 8.48 -1.12
N LEU A 5 -5.11 7.33 -1.39
CA LEU A 5 -4.60 6.05 -0.93
C LEU A 5 -3.25 5.72 -1.59
N GLN A 6 -3.11 5.96 -2.89
CA GLN A 6 -1.83 5.76 -3.59
C GLN A 6 -0.68 6.57 -2.95
N GLN A 7 -0.91 7.86 -2.66
CA GLN A 7 0.08 8.73 -2.02
C GLN A 7 0.50 8.17 -0.65
N LYS A 8 -0.48 7.77 0.16
CA LYS A 8 -0.27 7.19 1.50
C LYS A 8 0.55 5.91 1.43
N ILE A 9 0.23 5.00 0.50
CA ILE A 9 0.97 3.74 0.29
C ILE A 9 2.44 4.04 -0.04
N ILE A 10 2.70 4.93 -1.00
CA ILE A 10 4.07 5.31 -1.39
C ILE A 10 4.86 5.84 -0.19
N GLN A 11 4.29 6.81 0.54
CA GLN A 11 4.95 7.43 1.70
C GLN A 11 5.31 6.40 2.78
N VAL A 12 4.38 5.50 3.09
CA VAL A 12 4.62 4.46 4.12
C VAL A 12 5.64 3.44 3.63
N CYS A 13 5.55 2.98 2.38
CA CYS A 13 6.53 2.06 1.82
C CYS A 13 7.94 2.67 1.82
N ASP A 14 8.09 3.94 1.44
CA ASP A 14 9.37 4.65 1.48
C ASP A 14 9.93 4.74 2.90
N ALA A 15 9.09 5.11 3.87
CA ALA A 15 9.50 5.15 5.27
C ALA A 15 9.95 3.77 5.79
N LYS A 16 9.25 2.69 5.42
CA LYS A 16 9.62 1.33 5.81
C LYS A 16 10.93 0.88 5.15
N ILE A 17 11.12 1.18 3.87
CA ILE A 17 12.34 0.84 3.13
C ILE A 17 13.54 1.59 3.71
N ALA A 18 13.39 2.89 3.98
CA ALA A 18 14.46 3.69 4.60
C ALA A 18 14.86 3.15 5.98
N ALA A 19 13.88 2.70 6.79
CA ALA A 19 14.13 2.20 8.14
C ALA A 19 14.62 0.74 8.21
N LYS A 20 14.20 -0.12 7.27
CA LYS A 20 14.39 -1.58 7.38
C LYS A 20 15.00 -2.25 6.14
N GLY A 21 15.32 -1.48 5.11
CA GLY A 21 15.88 -1.96 3.85
C GLY A 21 14.83 -2.44 2.85
N ALA A 22 15.28 -2.69 1.62
CA ALA A 22 14.43 -3.02 0.47
C ALA A 22 13.67 -4.37 0.59
N THR A 23 14.09 -5.25 1.48
CA THR A 23 13.47 -6.57 1.71
C THR A 23 12.33 -6.53 2.72
N VAL A 24 12.04 -5.37 3.32
CA VAL A 24 10.99 -5.23 4.33
C VAL A 24 9.62 -5.66 3.77
N GLY A 25 8.97 -6.55 4.51
CA GLY A 25 7.58 -6.95 4.28
C GLY A 25 6.61 -5.96 4.91
N VAL A 26 5.52 -5.65 4.22
CA VAL A 26 4.42 -4.81 4.69
C VAL A 26 3.09 -5.50 4.43
N SER A 27 2.12 -5.28 5.32
CA SER A 27 0.70 -5.58 5.11
C SER A 27 -0.05 -4.28 4.84
N PHE A 28 -1.25 -4.33 4.27
CA PHE A 28 -2.05 -3.11 4.04
C PHE A 28 -2.36 -2.34 5.33
N TYR A 29 -2.47 -3.03 6.47
CA TYR A 29 -2.64 -2.39 7.78
C TYR A 29 -1.47 -1.46 8.15
N ALA A 30 -0.28 -1.69 7.60
CA ALA A 30 0.87 -0.83 7.85
C ALA A 30 0.66 0.62 7.36
N PHE A 31 -0.32 0.86 6.48
CA PHE A 31 -0.65 2.18 5.95
C PHE A 31 -1.45 3.05 6.94
N PHE A 32 -1.92 2.47 8.04
CA PHE A 32 -2.81 3.10 9.00
C PHE A 32 -2.23 3.07 10.41
N ALA A 33 -2.71 3.98 11.26
CA ALA A 33 -2.43 3.91 12.69
C ALA A 33 -3.12 2.67 13.29
N ASN A 34 -2.72 2.27 14.50
CA ASN A 34 -3.43 1.26 15.28
C ASN A 34 -4.75 1.82 15.86
N LYS A 35 -5.60 2.38 14.99
CA LYS A 35 -6.89 3.01 15.27
C LYS A 35 -7.68 3.19 13.97
N ASN A 36 -9.00 3.02 14.01
CA ASN A 36 -9.88 3.16 12.84
C ASN A 36 -10.34 4.61 12.62
N ASP A 37 -9.38 5.52 12.43
CA ASP A 37 -9.69 6.95 12.23
C ASP A 37 -10.19 7.25 10.81
N ASP A 38 -9.90 6.37 9.83
CA ASP A 38 -10.34 6.49 8.44
C ASP A 38 -10.77 5.12 7.90
N PRO A 39 -11.95 4.62 8.33
CA PRO A 39 -12.40 3.27 8.01
C PRO A 39 -12.67 3.08 6.51
N GLU A 40 -13.16 4.10 5.80
CA GLU A 40 -13.44 4.01 4.37
C GLU A 40 -12.14 3.81 3.57
N LEU A 41 -11.09 4.57 3.88
CA LEU A 41 -9.80 4.43 3.22
C LEU A 41 -9.11 3.09 3.57
N LEU A 42 -9.33 2.58 4.79
CA LEU A 42 -8.88 1.24 5.20
C LEU A 42 -9.57 0.14 4.38
N MET A 43 -10.89 0.24 4.19
CA MET A 43 -11.66 -0.71 3.40
C MET A 43 -11.26 -0.66 1.93
N GLU A 44 -10.99 0.53 1.38
CA GLU A 44 -10.45 0.69 0.04
C GLU A 44 -9.09 -0.04 -0.11
N ALA A 45 -8.19 0.12 0.86
CA ALA A 45 -6.90 -0.56 0.86
C ALA A 45 -7.04 -2.08 0.96
N ALA A 46 -7.98 -2.56 1.78
CA ALA A 46 -8.26 -3.98 1.93
C ALA A 46 -8.84 -4.60 0.65
N GLU A 47 -9.76 -3.92 -0.03
CA GLU A 47 -10.35 -4.36 -1.30
C GLU A 47 -9.28 -4.49 -2.39
N TRP A 48 -8.47 -3.44 -2.57
CA TRP A 48 -7.36 -3.44 -3.53
C TRP A 48 -6.34 -4.55 -3.23
N TRP A 49 -5.97 -4.72 -1.96
CA TRP A 49 -4.96 -5.71 -1.54
C TRP A 49 -5.45 -7.15 -1.65
N ILE A 50 -6.61 -7.45 -1.08
CA ILE A 50 -7.10 -8.81 -0.86
C ILE A 50 -7.92 -9.31 -2.04
N ARG A 51 -8.85 -8.50 -2.57
CA ARG A 51 -9.79 -8.96 -3.60
C ARG A 51 -9.24 -8.78 -5.00
N GLU A 52 -8.80 -7.56 -5.31
CA GLU A 52 -8.36 -7.19 -6.65
C GLU A 52 -7.03 -7.88 -7.00
N HIS A 53 -5.99 -7.64 -6.20
CA HIS A 53 -4.66 -8.18 -6.48
C HIS A 53 -4.31 -9.49 -5.76
N LYS A 54 -5.16 -9.94 -4.81
CA LYS A 54 -5.01 -11.22 -4.10
C LYS A 54 -3.61 -11.40 -3.50
N LEU A 55 -3.09 -10.32 -2.93
CA LEU A 55 -1.78 -10.29 -2.30
C LEU A 55 -1.79 -11.11 -1.01
N ASN A 56 -0.64 -11.67 -0.64
CA ASN A 56 -0.51 -12.37 0.63
C ASN A 56 -0.60 -11.41 1.82
N HIS A 57 -0.63 -11.96 3.05
CA HIS A 57 -0.65 -11.17 4.28
C HIS A 57 0.48 -10.13 4.35
N PHE A 58 1.63 -10.45 3.76
CA PHE A 58 2.77 -9.55 3.62
C PHE A 58 3.34 -9.62 2.22
N GLU A 59 3.73 -8.46 1.72
CA GLU A 59 4.44 -8.29 0.45
C GLU A 59 5.63 -7.36 0.64
N LYS A 60 6.66 -7.48 -0.19
CA LYS A 60 7.81 -6.57 -0.12
C LYS A 60 7.37 -5.14 -0.44
N ALA A 61 7.80 -4.16 0.35
CA ALA A 61 7.44 -2.76 0.14
C ALA A 61 7.83 -2.25 -1.26
N VAL A 62 8.97 -2.72 -1.80
CA VAL A 62 9.39 -2.39 -3.17
C VAL A 62 8.40 -2.89 -4.23
N LYS A 63 7.81 -4.09 -4.05
CA LYS A 63 6.81 -4.64 -4.97
C LYS A 63 5.56 -3.77 -4.98
N ILE A 64 5.08 -3.39 -3.79
CA ILE A 64 3.89 -2.52 -3.65
C ILE A 64 4.13 -1.17 -4.33
N LYS A 65 5.29 -0.54 -4.13
CA LYS A 65 5.63 0.71 -4.82
C LYS A 65 5.59 0.59 -6.34
N SER A 66 6.14 -0.50 -6.89
CA SER A 66 6.12 -0.74 -8.34
C SER A 66 4.69 -0.85 -8.87
N MET A 67 3.81 -1.58 -8.19
CA MET A 67 2.40 -1.70 -8.57
C MET A 67 1.70 -0.33 -8.61
N ILE A 68 1.92 0.52 -7.60
CA ILE A 68 1.33 1.88 -7.58
C ILE A 68 1.89 2.75 -8.73
N ALA A 69 3.19 2.64 -9.03
CA ALA A 69 3.80 3.38 -10.12
C ALA A 69 3.24 2.97 -11.49
N GLU A 70 3.03 1.67 -11.70
CA GLU A 70 2.40 1.13 -12.92
C GLU A 70 0.97 1.63 -13.08
N MET A 71 0.15 1.59 -12.03
CA MET A 71 -1.23 2.11 -12.05
C MET A 71 -1.32 3.61 -12.38
N ARG A 72 -0.28 4.39 -12.06
CA ARG A 72 -0.21 5.82 -12.40
C ARG A 72 0.26 6.09 -13.83
N ALA A 73 0.88 5.11 -14.47
CA ALA A 73 1.41 5.21 -15.82
C ALA A 73 0.42 4.71 -16.89
N GLU A 74 -0.65 4.02 -16.50
CA GLU A 74 -1.71 3.61 -17.43
C GLU A 74 -2.46 4.85 -17.96
N PRO A 75 -2.58 5.01 -19.29
CA PRO A 75 -3.32 6.12 -19.87
C PRO A 75 -4.82 5.93 -19.57
N THR A 76 -5.43 6.96 -18.96
CA THR A 76 -6.89 7.09 -18.77
C THR A 76 -7.65 7.07 -20.08
#